data_AF-A0A7W5M4B9-F1
#
_entry.id   AF-A0A7W5M4B9-F1
#
_cell.length_a   1.000
_cell.length_b   1.000
_cell.length_c   1.000
_cell.angle_alpha   90.00
_cell.angle_beta   90.00
_cell.angle_gamma   90.00
#
_symmetry.space_group_name_H-M   'P 1'
#
loop_
_entity.id
_entity.type
_entity.pdbx_description
1 polymer ?
#
loop_
_entity_poly.entity_id
_entity_poly.type
_entity_poly.pdbx_seq_one_letter_code
_entity_poly.pdbx_strand_id
1 'polypeptide(L)'
;MSWLRGRDTRFKLFKTILSATALPVVASVCHCRSRTPGCESKELERAGLRILRVKNSAPAWEIKPLVQRGCCNIVRRTYGAITFSYRMTIPMHDLPRLSTGIPRLDTILGGGLVEGASYIVQGQPGAGKTIFSNQVAFANVSKGGKVLYVTLLSETHDRLFQALGTLDFFDRSQLGVSISYVSVFQTLRDEGLSAVVSLIRQEIARQSATLLVFDGLLNASDRVDTNLDVKTFVAEVQSQAAFAGCTVLFLTSTRIAEDSPEHTMVDGVIELHNELVGVRTVRRLQVKKSRGSAGLGGYHQFEITSAGLVAYPRLEAIHSTAAVEDKPGSALIASGTTGFDALLGGGLPESSVTLVFGPSGCGKTSLGLNFLSQASAEEPALHFGFYETPSRLLKKARALGVDLETAMKSGALEMIWSPMTENLLDKLGHWLLDAIRSRGVKRLLIDGLGGFERAAVHPSRLVEFFAALTNEIRALGVTSLATWELRDLFGPTVTAPGSEISSLLDNLVMLRHVELGSRYKRTISVLKVRDREYEPVIHELGFGSKGLNVVSALEPVTGATTGVATAVGPEPHA
;
A
#
# COMPACT_ATOMS: atom_id res chain seq x y z
N MET A 1 48.77 -20.78 63.68
CA MET A 1 47.39 -20.25 63.82
C MET A 1 46.98 -19.64 62.48
N SER A 2 46.67 -20.39 61.42
CA SER A 2 45.58 -21.36 61.18
C SER A 2 44.27 -20.72 60.69
N TRP A 3 44.09 -20.79 59.36
CA TRP A 3 42.84 -21.06 58.62
C TRP A 3 41.89 -19.93 58.13
N LEU A 4 41.81 -19.87 56.78
CA LEU A 4 40.74 -19.50 55.82
C LEU A 4 40.25 -18.04 55.71
N ARG A 5 40.51 -17.32 54.61
CA ARG A 5 40.01 -17.45 53.20
C ARG A 5 38.52 -17.07 53.01
N GLY A 6 38.32 -15.93 52.34
CA GLY A 6 37.52 -15.87 51.12
C GLY A 6 36.09 -15.35 51.24
N ARG A 7 35.90 -14.06 50.92
CA ARG A 7 34.80 -13.51 50.10
C ARG A 7 34.86 -11.98 50.09
N ASP A 8 35.70 -11.39 49.23
CA ASP A 8 35.64 -9.94 48.99
C ASP A 8 36.07 -9.52 47.58
N THR A 9 35.54 -10.23 46.57
CA THR A 9 35.79 -9.93 45.15
C THR A 9 34.53 -9.83 44.29
N ARG A 10 33.32 -9.81 44.88
CA ARG A 10 32.06 -9.63 44.09
C ARG A 10 31.45 -8.24 44.16
N PHE A 11 31.87 -7.37 45.09
CA PHE A 11 31.32 -6.02 45.20
C PHE A 11 32.03 -4.97 44.32
N LYS A 12 33.26 -5.25 43.84
CA LYS A 12 33.98 -4.37 42.91
C LYS A 12 33.71 -4.65 41.42
N LEU A 13 33.17 -5.81 41.06
CA LEU A 13 32.86 -6.12 39.65
C LEU A 13 31.54 -5.50 39.17
N PHE A 14 30.63 -5.14 40.08
CA PHE A 14 29.31 -4.61 39.75
C PHE A 14 29.31 -3.10 39.42
N LYS A 15 30.31 -2.35 39.88
CA LYS A 15 30.45 -0.91 39.60
C LYS A 15 31.16 -0.59 38.27
N THR A 16 31.92 -1.52 37.70
CA THR A 16 32.68 -1.28 36.45
C THR A 16 31.88 -1.64 35.19
N ILE A 17 30.85 -2.48 35.29
CA ILE A 17 30.02 -2.90 34.14
C ILE A 17 28.94 -1.86 33.80
N LEU A 18 28.58 -0.97 34.72
CA LEU A 18 27.57 0.07 34.53
C LEU A 18 28.11 1.42 34.02
N SER A 19 29.42 1.57 33.81
CA SER A 19 30.02 2.81 33.26
C SER A 19 30.46 2.70 31.80
N ALA A 20 30.18 1.60 31.10
CA ALA A 20 30.65 1.36 29.72
C ALA A 20 29.55 1.32 28.65
N THR A 21 28.28 1.55 29.00
CA THR A 21 27.18 1.60 28.02
C THR A 21 26.22 2.74 28.37
N ALA A 22 26.52 3.92 27.85
CA ALA A 22 25.58 5.03 27.83
C ALA A 22 24.49 4.77 26.78
N LEU A 23 23.32 4.33 27.22
CA LEU A 23 22.06 4.36 26.45
C LEU A 23 21.01 5.11 27.29
N PRO A 24 20.37 6.16 26.77
CA PRO A 24 19.35 6.89 27.51
C PRO A 24 18.02 6.11 27.45
N VAL A 25 17.50 5.71 28.61
CA VAL A 25 16.15 5.13 28.72
C VAL A 25 15.16 6.28 28.89
N VAL A 26 14.35 6.56 27.87
CA VAL A 26 13.19 7.45 27.97
C VAL A 26 11.97 6.59 28.31
N ALA A 27 11.40 6.76 29.50
CA ALA A 27 10.15 6.11 29.90
C ALA A 27 8.97 7.06 29.65
N SER A 28 8.01 6.68 28.81
CA SER A 28 6.74 7.39 28.66
C SER A 28 5.70 6.85 29.66
N VAL A 29 5.05 7.74 30.40
CA VAL A 29 4.06 7.45 31.44
C VAL A 29 2.65 7.54 30.84
N CYS A 30 1.85 6.47 30.97
CA CYS A 30 0.42 6.51 30.66
C CYS A 30 -0.40 6.52 31.98
N HIS A 31 -1.27 7.53 32.12
CA HIS A 31 -2.02 7.86 33.33
C HIS A 31 -3.30 7.00 33.47
N CYS A 32 -3.60 6.50 34.67
CA CYS A 32 -4.98 6.12 35.02
C CYS A 32 -5.27 6.36 36.52
N ARG A 33 -6.43 6.99 36.80
CA ARG A 33 -6.90 7.52 38.10
C ARG A 33 -7.74 6.50 38.89
N SER A 34 -7.50 6.37 40.20
CA SER A 34 -8.55 6.36 41.26
C SER A 34 -7.95 6.45 42.68
N ARG A 35 -8.68 7.15 43.57
CA ARG A 35 -8.39 7.55 44.97
C ARG A 35 -8.63 6.36 45.94
N THR A 36 -8.05 6.17 47.14
CA THR A 36 -7.94 7.01 48.38
C THR A 36 -7.06 6.23 49.46
N PRO A 37 -6.83 6.67 50.73
CA PRO A 37 -5.52 7.05 51.27
C PRO A 37 -4.90 6.14 52.37
N GLY A 38 -3.58 6.31 52.62
CA GLY A 38 -2.95 6.03 53.92
C GLY A 38 -1.80 5.01 53.93
N CYS A 39 -0.56 5.47 53.69
CA CYS A 39 0.65 5.10 54.46
C CYS A 39 1.87 5.84 53.87
N GLU A 40 2.55 6.67 54.66
CA GLU A 40 3.80 7.34 54.31
C GLU A 40 4.99 6.37 54.43
N SER A 41 5.94 6.39 53.48
CA SER A 41 7.39 6.36 53.78
C SER A 41 8.28 6.49 52.51
N LYS A 42 8.36 7.72 52.01
CA LYS A 42 9.50 8.53 51.49
C LYS A 42 10.83 7.96 50.91
N GLU A 43 11.03 6.68 50.63
CA GLU A 43 12.30 6.21 49.98
C GLU A 43 12.16 5.54 48.60
N LEU A 44 10.94 5.45 48.05
CA LEU A 44 10.69 4.80 46.75
C LEU A 44 10.29 5.76 45.60
N GLU A 45 10.13 7.06 45.87
CA GLU A 45 9.77 8.07 44.85
C GLU A 45 10.96 8.60 44.02
N ARG A 46 12.21 8.34 44.40
CA ARG A 46 13.37 8.68 43.54
C ARG A 46 13.66 7.68 42.43
N ALA A 47 12.95 6.55 42.37
CA ALA A 47 13.19 5.48 41.39
C ALA A 47 11.94 5.01 40.61
N GLY A 48 10.77 5.62 40.79
CA GLY A 48 9.60 5.42 39.90
C GLY A 48 9.01 4.00 39.86
N LEU A 49 9.16 3.18 40.90
CA LEU A 49 8.69 1.78 40.91
C LEU A 49 7.46 1.57 41.83
N ARG A 50 6.40 0.93 41.33
CA ARG A 50 5.26 0.42 42.13
C ARG A 50 5.01 -1.06 41.82
N ILE A 51 4.88 -1.90 42.86
CA ILE A 51 4.79 -3.37 42.80
C ILE A 51 3.35 -3.81 42.47
N LEU A 52 3.18 -4.74 41.51
CA LEU A 52 1.92 -5.45 41.25
C LEU A 52 1.88 -6.81 41.97
N ARG A 53 0.71 -7.19 42.50
CA ARG A 53 0.39 -8.34 43.36
C ARG A 53 0.95 -9.70 42.88
N VAL A 54 1.38 -10.54 43.84
CA VAL A 54 1.83 -11.94 43.67
C VAL A 54 0.66 -12.92 43.81
N LYS A 55 0.57 -13.93 42.93
CA LYS A 55 -0.20 -15.17 43.15
C LYS A 55 0.75 -16.39 43.10
N ASN A 56 0.62 -17.28 44.09
CA ASN A 56 1.42 -18.48 44.30
C ASN A 56 0.92 -19.69 43.50
N SER A 57 1.82 -20.39 42.80
CA SER A 57 1.83 -21.87 42.66
C SER A 57 3.09 -22.36 41.90
N ALA A 58 3.59 -23.53 42.28
CA ALA A 58 4.94 -24.12 42.13
C ALA A 58 5.29 -24.69 40.71
N PRO A 59 6.54 -25.19 40.45
CA PRO A 59 7.23 -25.03 39.18
C PRO A 59 7.16 -26.22 38.20
N ALA A 60 7.14 -25.90 36.90
CA ALA A 60 7.67 -26.74 35.82
C ALA A 60 8.43 -25.83 34.86
N TRP A 61 9.69 -26.15 34.57
CA TRP A 61 10.53 -25.38 33.65
C TRP A 61 10.37 -25.96 32.25
N GLU A 62 9.86 -25.15 31.32
CA GLU A 62 9.76 -25.48 29.89
C GLU A 62 10.23 -24.25 29.10
N ILE A 63 11.33 -24.38 28.35
CA ILE A 63 11.73 -23.38 27.35
C ILE A 63 11.13 -23.86 26.03
N LYS A 64 9.99 -23.32 25.61
CA LYS A 64 9.46 -23.52 24.27
C LYS A 64 9.91 -22.38 23.35
N PRO A 65 10.58 -22.67 22.22
CA PRO A 65 10.85 -21.65 21.21
C PRO A 65 9.56 -21.41 20.42
N LEU A 66 8.89 -20.28 20.67
CA LEU A 66 7.85 -19.78 19.78
C LEU A 66 8.54 -19.04 18.62
N VAL A 67 8.67 -19.70 17.47
CA VAL A 67 9.15 -19.05 16.25
C VAL A 67 7.99 -18.24 15.66
N GLN A 68 7.87 -16.98 16.06
CA GLN A 68 7.12 -15.95 15.34
C GLN A 68 8.07 -14.80 15.05
N ARG A 69 8.17 -14.40 13.77
CA ARG A 69 8.99 -13.28 13.33
C ARG A 69 8.50 -12.00 14.00
N GLY A 70 9.44 -11.34 14.65
CA GLY A 70 9.23 -10.27 15.61
C GLY A 70 10.02 -10.64 16.87
N CYS A 71 11.29 -10.22 16.95
CA CYS A 71 12.17 -10.50 18.10
C CYS A 71 11.61 -9.87 19.38
N CYS A 72 10.63 -10.52 20.01
CA CYS A 72 10.17 -10.22 21.35
C CYS A 72 10.65 -11.36 22.26
N ASN A 73 11.94 -11.33 22.62
CA ASN A 73 12.44 -12.22 23.65
C ASN A 73 11.93 -11.71 25.00
N ILE A 74 10.90 -12.36 25.55
CA ILE A 74 10.54 -12.20 26.95
C ILE A 74 11.64 -12.87 27.76
N VAL A 75 12.61 -12.08 28.23
CA VAL A 75 13.61 -12.57 29.17
C VAL A 75 12.96 -12.63 30.55
N ARG A 76 12.70 -13.84 31.03
CA ARG A 76 12.30 -14.07 32.42
C ARG A 76 13.55 -14.23 33.28
N ARG A 77 13.78 -13.30 34.21
CA ARG A 77 14.77 -13.50 35.27
C ARG A 77 14.04 -13.68 36.59
N THR A 78 14.30 -14.81 37.23
CA THR A 78 13.71 -15.17 38.52
C THR A 78 14.76 -14.93 39.60
N TYR A 79 14.42 -14.13 40.60
CA TYR A 79 15.19 -13.99 41.84
C TYR A 79 14.28 -14.44 42.99
N GLY A 80 14.47 -15.67 43.48
CA GLY A 80 13.59 -16.26 44.48
C GLY A 80 12.15 -16.42 43.97
N ALA A 81 11.16 -15.98 44.76
CA ALA A 81 9.73 -16.07 44.43
C ALA A 81 9.21 -14.98 43.47
N ILE A 82 10.09 -14.14 42.92
CA ILE A 82 9.72 -12.99 42.08
C ILE A 82 10.21 -13.22 40.65
N THR A 83 9.27 -13.29 39.71
CA THR A 83 9.54 -13.33 38.27
C THR A 83 9.45 -11.91 37.71
N PHE A 84 10.58 -11.37 37.26
CA PHE A 84 10.58 -10.14 36.47
C PHE A 84 10.47 -10.49 34.99
N SER A 85 9.41 -10.02 34.35
CA SER A 85 9.24 -10.05 32.89
C SER A 85 9.54 -8.66 32.37
N TYR A 86 10.70 -8.48 31.73
CA TYR A 86 11.01 -7.25 31.01
C TYR A 86 10.78 -7.48 29.53
N ARG A 87 10.01 -6.59 28.90
CA ARG A 87 9.91 -6.49 27.45
C ARG A 87 11.15 -5.73 27.00
N MET A 88 12.16 -6.45 26.56
CA MET A 88 13.36 -5.84 26.00
C MET A 88 13.03 -5.45 24.56
N THR A 89 12.46 -4.26 24.37
CA THR A 89 12.47 -3.61 23.07
C THR A 89 13.88 -3.07 22.90
N ILE A 90 14.75 -3.81 22.20
CA ILE A 90 15.96 -3.20 21.67
C ILE A 90 15.45 -2.15 20.68
N PRO A 91 15.67 -0.84 20.88
CA PRO A 91 15.41 0.10 19.82
C PRO A 91 16.32 -0.32 18.67
N MET A 92 15.74 -0.88 17.61
CA MET A 92 16.45 -0.91 16.33
C MET A 92 16.73 0.56 16.03
N HIS A 93 18.00 0.96 16.09
CA HIS A 93 18.37 2.23 15.49
C HIS A 93 17.96 2.11 14.03
N ASP A 94 16.87 2.78 13.65
CA ASP A 94 16.49 2.90 12.25
C ASP A 94 17.67 3.54 11.53
N LEU A 95 18.23 2.82 10.56
CA LEU A 95 19.30 3.35 9.73
C LEU A 95 18.79 4.64 9.09
N PRO A 96 19.56 5.74 9.10
CA PRO A 96 19.14 6.99 8.49
C PRO A 96 18.86 6.80 7.00
N ARG A 97 17.87 7.51 6.47
CA ARG A 97 17.34 7.26 5.11
C ARG A 97 17.24 8.51 4.26
N LEU A 98 17.76 8.38 3.04
CA LEU A 98 17.56 9.29 1.94
C LEU A 98 16.23 8.95 1.25
N SER A 99 15.30 9.91 1.29
CA SER A 99 14.04 9.80 0.54
C SER A 99 14.31 9.95 -0.95
N THR A 100 13.69 9.10 -1.74
CA THR A 100 13.84 9.14 -3.20
C THR A 100 13.08 10.29 -3.85
N GLY A 101 12.10 10.88 -3.16
CA GLY A 101 11.16 11.85 -3.74
C GLY A 101 10.27 11.32 -4.86
N ILE A 102 10.39 10.02 -5.18
CA ILE A 102 9.52 9.32 -6.13
C ILE A 102 8.27 8.87 -5.36
N PRO A 103 7.05 9.27 -5.77
CA PRO A 103 5.84 8.92 -5.05
C PRO A 103 5.71 7.39 -4.84
N ARG A 104 5.51 7.01 -3.56
CA ARG A 104 5.35 5.63 -3.05
C ARG A 104 6.54 4.69 -3.27
N LEU A 105 7.64 5.13 -3.88
CA LEU A 105 8.84 4.29 -4.01
C LEU A 105 9.49 4.04 -2.64
N ASP A 106 9.51 5.05 -1.77
CA ASP A 106 10.05 4.90 -0.42
C ASP A 106 9.30 3.80 0.36
N THR A 107 7.99 3.63 0.13
CA THR A 107 7.21 2.51 0.70
C THR A 107 7.73 1.15 0.20
N ILE A 108 8.06 1.03 -1.09
CA ILE A 108 8.66 -0.20 -1.65
C ILE A 108 10.04 -0.44 -1.04
N LEU A 109 10.82 0.62 -0.79
CA LEU A 109 12.17 0.51 -0.23
C LEU A 109 12.20 0.34 1.30
N GLY A 110 11.05 0.38 1.98
CA GLY A 110 10.96 0.29 3.44
C GLY A 110 11.38 1.59 4.16
N GLY A 111 11.08 2.74 3.57
CA GLY A 111 11.34 4.08 4.10
C GLY A 111 12.32 4.93 3.29
N GLY A 112 12.74 4.48 2.11
CA GLY A 112 13.75 5.14 1.27
C GLY A 112 15.09 4.40 1.25
N LEU A 113 16.09 5.01 0.62
CA LEU A 113 17.45 4.49 0.50
C LEU A 113 18.20 4.68 1.82
N VAL A 114 19.02 3.72 2.25
CA VAL A 114 19.88 3.86 3.43
C VAL A 114 20.97 4.89 3.12
N GLU A 115 21.16 5.86 4.00
CA GLU A 115 22.20 6.89 3.82
C GLU A 115 23.60 6.28 3.84
N GLY A 116 24.46 6.75 2.94
CA GLY A 116 25.83 6.25 2.77
C GLY A 116 25.92 4.86 2.13
N ALA A 117 24.78 4.22 1.85
CA ALA A 117 24.73 2.93 1.18
C ALA A 117 24.80 3.08 -0.35
N SER A 118 25.02 1.95 -1.01
CA SER A 118 25.22 1.87 -2.45
C SER A 118 24.14 1.02 -3.12
N TYR A 119 23.63 1.51 -4.25
CA TYR A 119 22.56 0.87 -4.98
C TYR A 119 22.90 0.75 -6.47
N ILE A 120 22.58 -0.40 -7.05
CA ILE A 120 22.50 -0.55 -8.50
C ILE A 120 21.06 -0.34 -8.94
N VAL A 121 20.86 0.55 -9.93
CA VAL A 121 19.60 0.72 -10.65
C VAL A 121 19.82 0.21 -12.08
N GLN A 122 19.24 -0.94 -12.39
CA GLN A 122 19.46 -1.62 -13.66
C GLN A 122 18.18 -1.77 -14.47
N GLY A 123 18.31 -1.91 -15.78
CA GLY A 123 17.18 -2.08 -16.68
C GLY A 123 17.55 -1.80 -18.13
N GLN A 124 16.72 -2.25 -19.08
CA GLN A 124 16.98 -2.04 -20.51
C GLN A 124 17.03 -0.53 -20.87
N PRO A 125 17.63 -0.16 -22.02
CA PRO A 125 17.50 1.19 -22.57
C PRO A 125 16.03 1.63 -22.63
N GLY A 126 15.73 2.87 -22.24
CA GLY A 126 14.36 3.39 -22.19
C GLY A 126 13.51 2.96 -20.98
N ALA A 127 14.04 2.14 -20.06
CA ALA A 127 13.31 1.72 -18.84
C ALA A 127 13.06 2.86 -17.82
N GLY A 128 13.71 4.02 -17.97
CA GLY A 128 13.51 5.18 -17.09
C GLY A 128 14.61 5.42 -16.05
N LYS A 129 15.76 4.74 -16.13
CA LYS A 129 16.89 4.87 -15.16
C LYS A 129 17.37 6.30 -14.96
N THR A 130 17.58 7.04 -16.05
CA THR A 130 18.03 8.43 -15.99
C THR A 130 16.95 9.35 -15.37
N ILE A 131 15.66 9.09 -15.63
CA ILE A 131 14.58 9.85 -15.00
C ILE A 131 14.53 9.53 -13.49
N PHE A 132 14.64 8.24 -13.14
CA PHE A 132 14.72 7.79 -11.74
C PHE A 132 15.86 8.48 -10.99
N SER A 133 17.08 8.45 -11.52
CA SER A 133 18.25 8.98 -10.83
C SER A 133 18.21 10.50 -10.68
N ASN A 134 17.73 11.21 -11.71
CA ASN A 134 17.61 12.66 -11.67
C ASN A 134 16.49 13.09 -10.73
N GLN A 135 15.35 12.38 -10.69
CA GLN A 135 14.29 12.68 -9.74
C GLN A 135 14.76 12.51 -8.29
N VAL A 136 15.54 11.46 -8.00
CA VAL A 136 16.20 11.30 -6.69
C VAL A 136 17.21 12.42 -6.41
N ALA A 137 17.99 12.84 -7.41
CA ALA A 137 18.92 13.95 -7.29
C ALA A 137 18.22 15.28 -6.91
N PHE A 138 17.17 15.65 -7.63
CA PHE A 138 16.40 16.87 -7.34
C PHE A 138 15.68 16.80 -5.99
N ALA A 139 15.18 15.61 -5.61
CA ALA A 139 14.60 15.40 -4.28
C ALA A 139 15.63 15.51 -3.14
N ASN A 140 16.88 15.08 -3.38
CA ASN A 140 17.96 15.25 -2.42
C ASN A 140 18.34 16.73 -2.25
N VAL A 141 18.40 17.47 -3.36
CA VAL A 141 18.68 18.91 -3.36
C VAL A 141 17.59 19.72 -2.65
N SER A 142 16.31 19.37 -2.84
CA SER A 142 15.21 20.07 -2.15
C SER A 142 15.26 19.91 -0.62
N LYS A 143 16.01 18.93 -0.11
CA LYS A 143 16.30 18.73 1.31
C LYS A 143 17.65 19.33 1.77
N GLY A 144 18.31 20.11 0.91
CA GLY A 144 19.60 20.75 1.19
C GLY A 144 20.83 19.88 0.91
N GLY A 145 20.64 18.70 0.31
CA GLY A 145 21.74 17.84 -0.11
C GLY A 145 22.44 18.38 -1.36
N LYS A 146 23.64 17.85 -1.63
CA LYS A 146 24.41 18.12 -2.84
C LYS A 146 24.63 16.85 -3.65
N VAL A 147 24.59 16.98 -4.96
CA VAL A 147 24.64 15.85 -5.89
C VAL A 147 25.81 15.98 -6.84
N LEU A 148 26.59 14.90 -6.94
CA LEU A 148 27.56 14.70 -8.00
C LEU A 148 26.98 13.70 -9.00
N TYR A 149 26.70 14.15 -10.23
CA TYR A 149 26.21 13.31 -11.31
C TYR A 149 27.34 13.02 -12.29
N VAL A 150 27.86 11.81 -12.25
CA VAL A 150 28.94 11.34 -13.11
C VAL A 150 28.36 10.63 -14.33
N THR A 151 28.83 10.96 -15.52
CA THR A 151 28.43 10.29 -16.76
C THR A 151 29.63 9.84 -17.59
N LEU A 152 29.41 8.82 -18.40
CA LEU A 152 30.34 8.36 -19.45
C LEU A 152 29.99 8.90 -20.84
N LEU A 153 29.10 9.89 -20.95
CA LEU A 153 28.83 10.51 -22.24
C LEU A 153 29.96 11.46 -22.63
N SER A 154 30.42 11.36 -23.88
CA SER A 154 31.40 12.28 -24.47
C SER A 154 30.79 13.59 -24.97
N GLU A 155 29.45 13.66 -25.06
CA GLU A 155 28.69 14.82 -25.55
C GLU A 155 28.36 15.82 -24.43
N THR A 156 27.99 17.05 -24.82
CA THR A 156 27.44 18.08 -23.92
C THR A 156 26.11 17.64 -23.33
N HIS A 157 25.90 17.88 -22.03
CA HIS A 157 24.68 17.50 -21.29
C HIS A 157 23.39 18.23 -21.74
N ASP A 158 23.45 19.10 -22.73
CA ASP A 158 22.33 19.93 -23.17
C ASP A 158 21.11 19.11 -23.63
N ARG A 159 21.32 18.00 -24.36
CA ARG A 159 20.22 17.11 -24.77
C ARG A 159 19.53 16.46 -23.58
N LEU A 160 20.30 16.07 -22.56
CA LEU A 160 19.76 15.53 -21.32
C LEU A 160 18.92 16.59 -20.60
N PHE A 161 19.44 17.82 -20.49
CA PHE A 161 18.70 18.91 -19.83
C PHE A 161 17.46 19.35 -20.61
N GLN A 162 17.48 19.30 -21.95
CA GLN A 162 16.28 19.54 -22.76
C GLN A 162 15.20 18.48 -22.49
N ALA A 163 15.59 17.20 -22.41
CA ALA A 163 14.65 16.13 -22.08
C ALA A 163 14.10 16.26 -20.65
N LEU A 164 14.98 16.51 -19.67
CA LEU A 164 14.58 16.70 -18.27
C LEU A 164 13.75 17.97 -18.08
N GLY A 165 13.96 19.02 -18.87
CA GLY A 165 13.20 20.28 -18.82
C GLY A 165 11.71 20.15 -19.15
N THR A 166 11.27 18.99 -19.63
CA THR A 166 9.85 18.66 -19.81
C THR A 166 9.19 18.09 -18.55
N LEU A 167 9.97 17.83 -17.49
CA LEU A 167 9.52 17.18 -16.26
C LEU A 167 9.37 18.20 -15.13
N ASP A 168 8.30 18.08 -14.35
CA ASP A 168 7.90 19.06 -13.34
C ASP A 168 8.91 19.17 -12.18
N PHE A 169 9.69 18.12 -11.91
CA PHE A 169 10.69 18.12 -10.84
C PHE A 169 12.01 18.81 -11.23
N PHE A 170 12.21 19.12 -12.52
CA PHE A 170 13.48 19.64 -13.00
C PHE A 170 13.58 21.14 -12.75
N ASP A 171 14.62 21.54 -12.01
CA ASP A 171 14.95 22.95 -11.78
C ASP A 171 16.34 23.27 -12.34
N ARG A 172 16.37 24.00 -13.46
CA ARG A 172 17.63 24.39 -14.12
C ARG A 172 18.53 25.23 -13.22
N SER A 173 17.98 25.97 -12.24
CA SER A 173 18.76 26.84 -11.36
C SER A 173 19.66 26.07 -10.39
N GLN A 174 19.39 24.78 -10.16
CA GLN A 174 20.21 23.92 -9.30
C GLN A 174 21.46 23.38 -10.01
N LEU A 175 21.50 23.45 -11.35
CA LEU A 175 22.62 22.93 -12.13
C LEU A 175 23.86 23.82 -11.95
N GLY A 176 24.98 23.20 -11.58
CA GLY A 176 26.24 23.88 -11.26
C GLY A 176 26.29 24.53 -9.87
N VAL A 177 25.17 24.51 -9.12
CA VAL A 177 25.09 25.03 -7.75
C VAL A 177 25.01 23.87 -6.75
N SER A 178 23.94 23.08 -6.84
CA SER A 178 23.66 21.96 -5.94
C SER A 178 23.81 20.60 -6.65
N ILE A 179 23.68 20.58 -7.99
CA ILE A 179 23.90 19.40 -8.83
C ILE A 179 25.03 19.69 -9.81
N SER A 180 26.14 18.97 -9.69
CA SER A 180 27.28 19.07 -10.61
C SER A 180 27.30 17.87 -11.55
N TYR A 181 27.29 18.12 -12.87
CA TYR A 181 27.47 17.07 -13.88
C TYR A 181 28.93 17.01 -14.30
N VAL A 182 29.54 15.84 -14.18
CA VAL A 182 30.94 15.61 -14.53
C VAL A 182 31.01 14.45 -15.51
N SER A 183 31.54 14.71 -16.71
CA SER A 183 31.88 13.64 -17.63
C SER A 183 33.26 13.10 -17.25
N VAL A 184 33.35 11.78 -17.01
CA VAL A 184 34.61 11.08 -16.75
C VAL A 184 35.07 10.27 -17.95
N PHE A 185 34.45 10.49 -19.11
CA PHE A 185 34.72 9.73 -20.34
C PHE A 185 36.18 9.84 -20.79
N GLN A 186 36.73 11.06 -20.81
CA GLN A 186 38.11 11.29 -21.24
C GLN A 186 39.10 10.67 -20.25
N THR A 187 38.93 10.92 -18.95
CA THR A 187 39.75 10.32 -17.89
C THR A 187 39.72 8.80 -17.93
N LEU A 188 38.55 8.19 -18.12
CA LEU A 188 38.43 6.74 -18.25
C LEU A 188 39.20 6.22 -19.46
N ARG A 189 39.11 6.90 -20.61
CA ARG A 189 39.75 6.49 -21.86
C ARG A 189 41.27 6.64 -21.81
N ASP A 190 41.75 7.74 -21.23
CA ASP A 190 43.16 8.15 -21.32
C ASP A 190 43.98 7.65 -20.11
N GLU A 191 43.36 7.52 -18.93
CA GLU A 191 44.05 7.21 -17.66
C GLU A 191 43.48 5.98 -16.91
N GLY A 192 42.31 5.46 -17.32
CA GLY A 192 41.70 4.24 -16.75
C GLY A 192 40.87 4.45 -15.48
N LEU A 193 40.40 3.34 -14.89
CA LEU A 193 39.41 3.34 -13.79
C LEU A 193 39.95 3.97 -12.50
N SER A 194 41.21 3.75 -12.15
CA SER A 194 41.81 4.27 -10.92
C SER A 194 41.91 5.80 -10.91
N ALA A 195 42.12 6.42 -12.09
CA ALA A 195 42.07 7.87 -12.25
C ALA A 195 40.64 8.39 -12.06
N VAL A 196 39.63 7.67 -12.57
CA VAL A 196 38.20 8.00 -12.35
C VAL A 196 37.84 7.94 -10.86
N VAL A 197 38.27 6.91 -10.13
CA VAL A 197 38.05 6.82 -8.67
C VAL A 197 38.67 8.02 -7.95
N SER A 198 39.89 8.38 -8.32
CA SER A 198 40.61 9.53 -7.73
C SER A 198 39.88 10.84 -7.99
N LEU A 199 39.38 11.05 -9.22
CA LEU A 199 38.59 12.21 -9.60
C LEU A 199 37.27 12.27 -8.84
N ILE A 200 36.54 11.15 -8.75
CA ILE A 200 35.28 11.06 -7.98
C ILE A 200 35.52 11.42 -6.51
N ARG A 201 36.57 10.87 -5.90
CA ARG A 201 36.93 11.19 -4.51
C ARG A 201 37.18 12.67 -4.31
N GLN A 202 37.95 13.30 -5.21
CA GLN A 202 38.23 14.74 -5.15
C GLN A 202 36.94 15.55 -5.29
N GLU A 203 36.06 15.20 -6.23
CA GLU A 203 34.81 15.92 -6.48
C GLU A 203 33.78 15.73 -5.35
N ILE A 204 33.66 14.54 -4.77
CA ILE A 204 32.82 14.29 -3.57
C ILE A 204 33.26 15.22 -2.44
N ALA A 205 34.56 15.27 -2.15
CA ALA A 205 35.09 16.11 -1.07
C ALA A 205 34.93 17.61 -1.38
N ARG A 206 35.33 18.04 -2.58
CA ARG A 206 35.28 19.44 -3.02
C ARG A 206 33.87 20.02 -2.99
N GLN A 207 32.89 19.22 -3.41
CA GLN A 207 31.48 19.64 -3.44
C GLN A 207 30.75 19.35 -2.14
N SER A 208 31.29 18.51 -1.25
CA SER A 208 30.57 17.94 -0.11
C SER A 208 29.30 17.20 -0.57
N ALA A 209 29.44 16.34 -1.58
CA ALA A 209 28.32 15.63 -2.17
C ALA A 209 27.75 14.59 -1.19
N THR A 210 26.43 14.60 -1.06
CA THR A 210 25.63 13.65 -0.23
C THR A 210 25.03 12.51 -1.06
N LEU A 211 24.97 12.70 -2.38
CA LEU A 211 24.50 11.71 -3.34
C LEU A 211 25.44 11.72 -4.56
N LEU A 212 25.96 10.55 -4.90
CA LEU A 212 26.69 10.29 -6.14
C LEU A 212 25.80 9.47 -7.06
N VAL A 213 25.54 9.97 -8.27
CA VAL A 213 24.97 9.16 -9.36
C VAL A 213 26.07 8.86 -10.35
N PHE A 214 26.25 7.58 -10.70
CA PHE A 214 27.18 7.14 -11.72
C PHE A 214 26.40 6.50 -12.87
N ASP A 215 26.23 7.25 -13.97
CA ASP A 215 25.46 6.85 -15.14
C ASP A 215 26.34 6.18 -16.20
N GLY A 216 26.18 4.84 -16.32
CA GLY A 216 26.87 4.05 -17.34
C GLY A 216 27.92 3.07 -16.82
N LEU A 217 27.79 2.55 -15.59
CA LEU A 217 28.78 1.66 -14.97
C LEU A 217 29.29 0.53 -15.89
N LEU A 218 28.40 -0.12 -16.65
CA LEU A 218 28.75 -1.25 -17.53
C LEU A 218 29.08 -0.87 -18.99
N ASN A 219 28.95 0.41 -19.36
CA ASN A 219 29.60 0.89 -20.59
C ASN A 219 31.12 1.06 -20.37
N ALA A 220 31.57 1.18 -19.11
CA ALA A 220 32.98 1.11 -18.77
C ALA A 220 33.50 -0.33 -18.82
N SER A 221 32.70 -1.34 -18.45
CA SER A 221 33.13 -2.75 -18.45
C SER A 221 33.37 -3.32 -19.84
N ASP A 222 32.60 -2.91 -20.85
CA ASP A 222 32.82 -3.34 -22.26
C ASP A 222 34.17 -2.85 -22.83
N ARG A 223 34.84 -1.93 -22.15
CA ARG A 223 36.17 -1.39 -22.52
C ARG A 223 37.30 -1.89 -21.62
N VAL A 224 36.99 -2.74 -20.66
CA VAL A 224 37.92 -3.23 -19.66
C VAL A 224 38.11 -4.73 -19.86
N ASP A 225 39.36 -5.17 -19.89
CA ASP A 225 39.73 -6.51 -20.34
C ASP A 225 39.23 -7.63 -19.39
N THR A 226 38.82 -7.34 -18.14
CA THR A 226 38.33 -8.36 -17.19
C THR A 226 37.22 -7.90 -16.22
N ASN A 227 36.33 -8.82 -15.85
CA ASN A 227 35.33 -8.65 -14.78
C ASN A 227 35.92 -8.37 -13.39
N LEU A 228 37.25 -8.52 -13.20
CA LEU A 228 37.90 -8.28 -11.91
C LEU A 228 38.04 -6.77 -11.63
N ASP A 229 38.31 -5.98 -12.65
CA ASP A 229 38.58 -4.55 -12.55
C ASP A 229 37.32 -3.73 -12.21
N VAL A 230 36.17 -4.13 -12.76
CA VAL A 230 34.86 -3.52 -12.46
C VAL A 230 34.50 -3.73 -10.99
N LYS A 231 34.84 -4.89 -10.42
CA LYS A 231 34.60 -5.15 -9.00
C LYS A 231 35.44 -4.27 -8.11
N THR A 232 36.73 -4.20 -8.38
CA THR A 232 37.65 -3.34 -7.65
C THR A 232 37.19 -1.90 -7.73
N PHE A 233 36.79 -1.43 -8.92
CA PHE A 233 36.23 -0.10 -9.12
C PHE A 233 34.98 0.17 -8.28
N VAL A 234 33.98 -0.72 -8.32
CA VAL A 234 32.75 -0.56 -7.52
C VAL A 234 33.09 -0.52 -6.03
N ALA A 235 33.92 -1.44 -5.56
CA ALA A 235 34.35 -1.50 -4.16
C ALA A 235 35.11 -0.25 -3.72
N GLU A 236 35.99 0.29 -4.57
CA GLU A 236 36.72 1.52 -4.29
C GLU A 236 35.80 2.74 -4.23
N VAL A 237 34.89 2.91 -5.20
CA VAL A 237 33.91 4.01 -5.19
C VAL A 237 33.01 3.93 -3.96
N GLN A 238 32.53 2.73 -3.62
CA GLN A 238 31.74 2.50 -2.40
C GLN A 238 32.52 2.91 -1.15
N SER A 239 33.78 2.49 -1.03
CA SER A 239 34.63 2.81 0.12
C SER A 239 34.82 4.33 0.28
N GLN A 240 35.11 5.04 -0.82
CA GLN A 240 35.26 6.49 -0.80
C GLN A 240 33.96 7.21 -0.45
N ALA A 241 32.83 6.77 -1.02
CA ALA A 241 31.54 7.38 -0.76
C ALA A 241 31.07 7.13 0.68
N ALA A 242 31.24 5.91 1.19
CA ALA A 242 30.92 5.55 2.57
C ALA A 242 31.73 6.39 3.58
N PHE A 243 33.02 6.62 3.32
CA PHE A 243 33.85 7.48 4.15
C PHE A 243 33.35 8.93 4.20
N ALA A 244 32.77 9.42 3.09
CA ALA A 244 32.18 10.75 2.99
C ALA A 244 30.71 10.83 3.45
N GLY A 245 30.08 9.72 3.85
CA GLY A 245 28.65 9.65 4.14
C GLY A 245 27.76 9.88 2.91
N CYS A 246 28.29 9.61 1.72
CA CYS A 246 27.62 9.86 0.44
C CYS A 246 26.91 8.58 -0.05
N THR A 247 25.62 8.69 -0.35
CA THR A 247 24.83 7.59 -0.93
C THR A 247 25.18 7.44 -2.42
N VAL A 248 25.31 6.22 -2.93
CA VAL A 248 25.71 5.98 -4.34
C VAL A 248 24.63 5.28 -5.14
N LEU A 249 24.32 5.80 -6.33
CA LEU A 249 23.47 5.17 -7.34
C LEU A 249 24.27 4.83 -8.59
N PHE A 250 24.51 3.56 -8.86
CA PHE A 250 25.09 3.07 -10.11
C PHE A 250 23.99 2.73 -11.11
N LEU A 251 24.01 3.34 -12.29
CA LEU A 251 23.04 3.05 -13.36
C LEU A 251 23.66 2.15 -14.41
N THR A 252 22.93 1.11 -14.81
CA THR A 252 23.37 0.19 -15.85
C THR A 252 22.25 -0.27 -16.80
N SER A 253 22.59 -0.40 -18.09
CA SER A 253 21.70 -0.80 -19.18
C SER A 253 21.64 -2.32 -19.40
N THR A 254 22.67 -3.05 -19.01
CA THR A 254 22.75 -4.50 -19.12
C THR A 254 22.08 -5.14 -17.90
N ARG A 255 21.26 -6.17 -18.14
CA ARG A 255 20.83 -7.04 -17.04
C ARG A 255 22.06 -7.81 -16.59
N ILE A 256 22.61 -7.38 -15.48
CA ILE A 256 23.64 -8.12 -14.77
C ILE A 256 23.05 -9.49 -14.43
N ALA A 257 23.75 -10.57 -14.79
CA ALA A 257 23.31 -11.94 -14.48
C ALA A 257 23.09 -12.09 -12.96
N GLU A 258 22.17 -12.95 -12.53
CA GLU A 258 21.84 -13.07 -11.10
C GLU A 258 23.05 -13.49 -10.22
N ASP A 259 24.01 -14.20 -10.81
CA ASP A 259 25.26 -14.62 -10.16
C ASP A 259 26.40 -13.62 -10.34
N SER A 260 26.12 -12.45 -10.91
CA SER A 260 27.18 -11.53 -11.25
C SER A 260 27.73 -10.87 -9.97
N PRO A 261 29.05 -10.69 -9.88
CA PRO A 261 29.69 -10.21 -8.67
C PRO A 261 29.26 -8.81 -8.22
N GLU A 262 28.83 -7.95 -9.15
CA GLU A 262 28.32 -6.59 -8.90
C GLU A 262 27.13 -6.58 -7.95
N HIS A 263 26.23 -7.55 -8.08
CA HIS A 263 25.08 -7.69 -7.17
C HIS A 263 25.51 -8.03 -5.75
N THR A 264 26.63 -8.72 -5.57
CA THR A 264 27.10 -9.12 -4.24
C THR A 264 27.69 -7.95 -3.46
N MET A 265 28.34 -7.00 -4.15
CA MET A 265 29.08 -5.88 -3.57
C MET A 265 28.18 -4.73 -3.10
N VAL A 266 27.08 -4.44 -3.77
CA VAL A 266 26.20 -3.31 -3.40
C VAL A 266 25.22 -3.64 -2.27
N ASP A 267 24.73 -2.61 -1.60
CA ASP A 267 23.76 -2.75 -0.50
C ASP A 267 22.36 -3.02 -1.03
N GLY A 268 22.00 -2.44 -2.18
CA GLY A 268 20.72 -2.72 -2.82
C GLY A 268 20.77 -2.83 -4.33
N VAL A 269 19.81 -3.55 -4.89
CA VAL A 269 19.63 -3.72 -6.34
C VAL A 269 18.16 -3.47 -6.67
N ILE A 270 17.93 -2.48 -7.53
CA ILE A 270 16.62 -2.06 -8.03
C ILE A 270 16.60 -2.32 -9.53
N GLU A 271 15.64 -3.13 -9.99
CA GLU A 271 15.48 -3.45 -11.40
C GLU A 271 14.27 -2.73 -11.99
N LEU A 272 14.46 -2.08 -13.13
CA LEU A 272 13.42 -1.49 -13.96
C LEU A 272 13.22 -2.36 -15.20
N HIS A 273 11.99 -2.85 -15.36
CA HIS A 273 11.55 -3.66 -16.48
C HIS A 273 10.58 -2.88 -17.33
N ASN A 274 10.66 -3.15 -18.62
CA ASN A 274 9.66 -2.77 -19.59
C ASN A 274 9.26 -4.03 -20.35
N GLU A 275 7.98 -4.39 -20.32
CA GLU A 275 7.48 -5.60 -20.97
C GLU A 275 6.21 -5.31 -21.76
N LEU A 276 6.01 -6.09 -22.83
CA LEU A 276 4.78 -6.06 -23.60
C LEU A 276 3.82 -7.11 -23.02
N VAL A 277 2.64 -6.68 -22.59
CA VAL A 277 1.55 -7.59 -22.19
C VAL A 277 0.35 -7.36 -23.11
N GLY A 278 0.14 -8.33 -24.00
CA GLY A 278 -0.77 -8.17 -25.13
C GLY A 278 -0.28 -7.04 -26.03
N VAL A 279 -1.01 -5.93 -26.07
CA VAL A 279 -0.65 -4.72 -26.84
C VAL A 279 -0.15 -3.57 -25.96
N ARG A 280 -0.14 -3.75 -24.62
CA ARG A 280 0.20 -2.70 -23.65
C ARG A 280 1.65 -2.80 -23.24
N THR A 281 2.29 -1.66 -23.07
CA THR A 281 3.64 -1.58 -22.52
C THR A 281 3.55 -1.37 -21.01
N VAL A 282 3.95 -2.37 -20.22
CA VAL A 282 3.87 -2.34 -18.75
C VAL A 282 5.26 -2.17 -18.18
N ARG A 283 5.45 -1.08 -17.41
CA ARG A 283 6.69 -0.83 -16.67
C ARG A 283 6.57 -1.38 -15.25
N ARG A 284 7.60 -2.12 -14.82
CA ARG A 284 7.65 -2.73 -13.49
C ARG A 284 8.99 -2.50 -12.82
N LEU A 285 8.97 -2.25 -11.52
CA LEU A 285 10.14 -2.14 -10.66
C LEU A 285 10.16 -3.32 -9.68
N GLN A 286 11.33 -3.87 -9.42
CA GLN A 286 11.56 -4.89 -8.39
C GLN A 286 12.78 -4.52 -7.53
N VAL A 287 12.65 -4.70 -6.21
CA VAL A 287 13.79 -4.66 -5.29
C VAL A 287 14.31 -6.10 -5.14
N LYS A 288 15.45 -6.40 -5.75
CA LYS A 288 16.09 -7.73 -5.68
C LYS A 288 16.90 -7.90 -4.39
N LYS A 289 17.52 -6.81 -3.92
CA LYS A 289 18.37 -6.78 -2.75
C LYS A 289 18.17 -5.47 -2.01
N SER A 290 18.10 -5.53 -0.69
CA SER A 290 18.18 -4.36 0.17
C SER A 290 18.76 -4.75 1.53
N ARG A 291 20.04 -4.52 1.74
CA ARG A 291 20.69 -4.69 3.04
C ARG A 291 20.16 -3.62 4.00
N GLY A 292 19.88 -4.01 5.25
CA GLY A 292 19.41 -3.09 6.28
C GLY A 292 17.97 -2.56 6.08
N SER A 293 17.22 -3.05 5.08
CA SER A 293 15.82 -2.67 4.89
C SER A 293 14.93 -3.86 4.54
N ALA A 294 13.74 -3.90 5.12
CA ALA A 294 12.68 -4.83 4.73
C ALA A 294 11.86 -4.23 3.57
N GLY A 295 12.49 -4.08 2.40
CA GLY A 295 11.79 -3.62 1.20
C GLY A 295 10.69 -4.61 0.77
N LEU A 296 9.66 -4.09 0.11
CA LEU A 296 8.60 -4.91 -0.48
C LEU A 296 9.14 -5.67 -1.70
N GLY A 297 9.01 -6.99 -1.65
CA GLY A 297 9.43 -7.86 -2.72
C GLY A 297 8.40 -7.99 -3.85
N GLY A 298 8.85 -8.61 -4.95
CA GLY A 298 8.04 -8.84 -6.14
C GLY A 298 8.00 -7.65 -7.09
N TYR A 299 7.21 -7.76 -8.16
CA TYR A 299 7.07 -6.69 -9.14
C TYR A 299 6.02 -5.67 -8.72
N HIS A 300 6.39 -4.40 -8.76
CA HIS A 300 5.53 -3.25 -8.56
C HIS A 300 5.41 -2.47 -9.85
N GLN A 301 4.23 -1.99 -10.21
CA GLN A 301 4.06 -1.24 -11.45
C GLN A 301 4.47 0.23 -11.26
N PHE A 302 4.90 0.90 -12.32
CA PHE A 302 5.15 2.34 -12.28
C PHE A 302 4.81 2.99 -13.62
N GLU A 303 4.61 4.31 -13.61
CA GLU A 303 4.45 5.13 -14.81
C GLU A 303 5.49 6.24 -14.84
N ILE A 304 5.73 6.78 -16.02
CA ILE A 304 6.52 8.01 -16.21
C ILE A 304 5.56 9.03 -16.82
N THR A 305 5.35 10.12 -16.11
CA THR A 305 4.43 11.22 -16.47
C THR A 305 5.21 12.53 -16.55
N SER A 306 4.56 13.68 -16.80
CA SER A 306 5.21 14.98 -16.67
C SER A 306 5.78 15.21 -15.27
N ALA A 307 5.15 14.66 -14.23
CA ALA A 307 5.63 14.73 -12.86
C ALA A 307 6.84 13.80 -12.58
N GLY A 308 7.33 13.09 -13.60
CA GLY A 308 8.38 12.08 -13.46
C GLY A 308 7.83 10.68 -13.21
N LEU A 309 8.64 9.85 -12.56
CA LEU A 309 8.32 8.47 -12.21
C LEU A 309 7.35 8.45 -11.02
N VAL A 310 6.30 7.63 -11.11
CA VAL A 310 5.33 7.37 -10.03
C VAL A 310 5.21 5.88 -9.83
N ALA A 311 5.53 5.39 -8.63
CA ALA A 311 5.43 3.97 -8.32
C ALA A 311 4.05 3.61 -7.73
N TYR A 312 3.58 2.41 -8.04
CA TYR A 312 2.36 1.81 -7.54
C TYR A 312 2.70 0.48 -6.86
N PRO A 313 3.05 0.52 -5.55
CA PRO A 313 3.29 -0.70 -4.81
C PRO A 313 2.03 -1.57 -4.77
N ARG A 314 2.24 -2.88 -4.69
CA ARG A 314 1.14 -3.86 -4.72
C ARG A 314 0.33 -3.73 -3.44
N LEU A 315 -0.98 -3.50 -3.52
CA LEU A 315 -1.80 -3.29 -2.33
C LEU A 315 -1.70 -4.47 -1.36
N GLU A 316 -1.75 -5.70 -1.88
CA GLU A 316 -1.65 -6.91 -1.06
C GLU A 316 -0.28 -7.11 -0.40
N ALA A 317 0.77 -6.44 -0.91
CA ALA A 317 2.09 -6.46 -0.30
C ALA A 317 2.20 -5.43 0.85
N ILE A 318 1.65 -4.23 0.68
CA ILE A 318 1.62 -3.20 1.71
C ILE A 318 0.74 -3.65 2.89
N HIS A 319 -0.43 -4.18 2.58
CA HIS A 319 -1.47 -4.53 3.55
C HIS A 319 -1.47 -6.02 3.90
N SER A 320 -0.27 -6.63 3.89
CA SER A 320 -0.07 -8.05 4.20
C SER A 320 -0.38 -8.41 5.66
N THR A 321 -0.40 -7.40 6.54
CA THR A 321 -0.85 -7.49 7.93
C THR A 321 -1.86 -6.38 8.20
N ALA A 322 -3.02 -6.71 8.79
CA ALA A 322 -4.01 -5.72 9.16
C ALA A 322 -3.40 -4.72 10.15
N ALA A 323 -3.25 -3.45 9.71
CA ALA A 323 -2.66 -2.40 10.53
C ALA A 323 -3.61 -1.93 11.65
N VAL A 324 -4.91 -2.17 11.48
CA VAL A 324 -5.97 -1.79 12.42
C VAL A 324 -6.80 -3.04 12.73
N GLU A 325 -7.10 -3.23 14.00
CA GLU A 325 -8.01 -4.27 14.45
C GLU A 325 -9.41 -3.96 13.89
N ASP A 326 -9.92 -4.83 13.01
CA ASP A 326 -11.27 -4.72 12.46
C ASP A 326 -12.27 -4.86 13.62
N LYS A 327 -12.89 -3.75 14.02
CA LYS A 327 -13.91 -3.73 15.07
C LYS A 327 -15.26 -3.70 14.38
N PRO A 328 -16.01 -4.83 14.37
CA PRO A 328 -17.33 -4.83 13.76
C PRO A 328 -18.22 -3.83 14.49
N GLY A 329 -18.61 -2.76 13.79
CA GLY A 329 -19.62 -1.82 14.25
C GLY A 329 -20.98 -2.51 14.27
N SER A 330 -21.79 -2.23 15.29
CA SER A 330 -23.18 -2.72 15.34
C SER A 330 -24.18 -1.77 14.65
N ALA A 331 -23.70 -0.64 14.13
CA ALA A 331 -24.54 0.34 13.48
C ALA A 331 -24.99 -0.12 12.09
N LEU A 332 -26.15 0.36 11.66
CA LEU A 332 -26.71 0.15 10.34
C LEU A 332 -26.80 1.48 9.61
N ILE A 333 -26.31 1.48 8.38
CA ILE A 333 -26.30 2.61 7.48
C ILE A 333 -27.48 2.49 6.52
N ALA A 334 -28.29 3.55 6.47
CA ALA A 334 -29.43 3.62 5.55
C ALA A 334 -28.96 3.58 4.10
N SER A 335 -29.58 2.73 3.28
CA SER A 335 -29.29 2.66 1.83
C SER A 335 -29.92 3.80 1.03
N GLY A 336 -30.89 4.51 1.61
CA GLY A 336 -31.69 5.51 0.88
C GLY A 336 -32.68 4.91 -0.13
N THR A 337 -32.81 3.57 -0.19
CA THR A 337 -33.75 2.89 -1.07
C THR A 337 -34.90 2.32 -0.25
N THR A 338 -36.12 2.78 -0.53
CA THR A 338 -37.33 2.34 0.17
C THR A 338 -37.51 0.84 0.06
N GLY A 339 -37.67 0.18 1.21
CA GLY A 339 -37.85 -1.27 1.35
C GLY A 339 -36.57 -2.10 1.25
N PHE A 340 -35.46 -1.57 0.73
CA PHE A 340 -34.20 -2.33 0.60
C PHE A 340 -33.54 -2.59 1.95
N ASP A 341 -33.56 -1.60 2.86
CA ASP A 341 -33.01 -1.77 4.21
C ASP A 341 -33.71 -2.90 4.98
N ALA A 342 -35.02 -3.09 4.78
CA ALA A 342 -35.77 -4.17 5.39
C ALA A 342 -35.28 -5.56 4.92
N LEU A 343 -34.91 -5.69 3.64
CA LEU A 343 -34.37 -6.94 3.10
C LEU A 343 -33.03 -7.33 3.76
N LEU A 344 -32.27 -6.34 4.24
CA LEU A 344 -30.97 -6.51 4.90
C LEU A 344 -31.07 -6.60 6.43
N GLY A 345 -32.28 -6.68 7.00
CA GLY A 345 -32.46 -6.70 8.46
C GLY A 345 -32.30 -5.32 9.11
N GLY A 346 -32.63 -4.24 8.40
CA GLY A 346 -32.71 -2.86 8.92
C GLY A 346 -31.70 -1.88 8.32
N GLY A 347 -30.84 -2.30 7.39
CA GLY A 347 -29.87 -1.44 6.71
C GLY A 347 -28.56 -2.15 6.36
N LEU A 348 -27.62 -1.41 5.79
CA LEU A 348 -26.29 -1.92 5.47
C LEU A 348 -25.43 -1.94 6.74
N PRO A 349 -24.79 -3.05 7.12
CA PRO A 349 -23.84 -3.06 8.23
C PRO A 349 -22.74 -2.00 8.05
N GLU A 350 -22.44 -1.24 9.10
CA GLU A 350 -21.37 -0.24 9.08
C GLU A 350 -20.02 -0.90 8.78
N SER A 351 -19.17 -0.20 8.03
CA SER A 351 -17.82 -0.67 7.68
C SER A 351 -17.84 -2.04 6.99
N SER A 352 -18.85 -2.27 6.15
CA SER A 352 -18.99 -3.48 5.33
C SER A 352 -18.97 -3.17 3.84
N VAL A 353 -18.71 -4.21 3.05
CA VAL A 353 -18.73 -4.16 1.59
C VAL A 353 -19.90 -5.00 1.07
N THR A 354 -20.88 -4.31 0.49
CA THR A 354 -22.04 -4.90 -0.17
C THR A 354 -21.82 -4.95 -1.67
N LEU A 355 -21.84 -6.15 -2.25
CA LEU A 355 -21.80 -6.32 -3.69
C LEU A 355 -23.21 -6.44 -4.27
N VAL A 356 -23.50 -5.57 -5.22
CA VAL A 356 -24.72 -5.59 -6.02
C VAL A 356 -24.37 -6.05 -7.43
N PHE A 357 -24.80 -7.26 -7.78
CA PHE A 357 -24.46 -7.84 -9.07
C PHE A 357 -25.68 -8.23 -9.88
N GLY A 358 -25.54 -8.22 -11.20
CA GLY A 358 -26.66 -8.51 -12.10
C GLY A 358 -26.41 -8.04 -13.52
N PRO A 359 -27.27 -8.42 -14.48
CA PRO A 359 -27.15 -7.98 -15.86
C PRO A 359 -27.27 -6.46 -16.05
N SER A 360 -26.91 -5.97 -17.24
CA SER A 360 -27.07 -4.56 -17.60
C SER A 360 -28.52 -4.10 -17.45
N GLY A 361 -28.73 -2.86 -17.00
CA GLY A 361 -30.07 -2.27 -16.91
C GLY A 361 -30.96 -2.72 -15.74
N CYS A 362 -30.49 -3.62 -14.85
CA CYS A 362 -31.28 -4.08 -13.70
C CYS A 362 -31.41 -3.06 -12.55
N GLY A 363 -30.69 -1.93 -12.59
CA GLY A 363 -30.76 -0.88 -11.55
C GLY A 363 -29.59 -0.81 -10.57
N LYS A 364 -28.46 -1.48 -10.85
CA LYS A 364 -27.25 -1.48 -9.99
C LYS A 364 -26.75 -0.06 -9.66
N THR A 365 -26.50 0.74 -10.69
CA THR A 365 -26.09 2.15 -10.52
C THR A 365 -27.18 2.95 -9.81
N SER A 366 -28.46 2.75 -10.13
CA SER A 366 -29.58 3.47 -9.49
C SER A 366 -29.63 3.24 -7.97
N LEU A 367 -29.42 1.99 -7.54
CA LEU A 367 -29.32 1.65 -6.12
C LEU A 367 -28.14 2.37 -5.45
N GLY A 368 -26.99 2.43 -6.13
CA GLY A 368 -25.84 3.20 -5.68
C GLY A 368 -26.10 4.70 -5.60
N LEU A 369 -26.81 5.30 -6.55
CA LEU A 369 -27.15 6.73 -6.52
C LEU A 369 -28.07 7.06 -5.33
N ASN A 370 -29.02 6.19 -4.99
CA ASN A 370 -29.81 6.33 -3.77
C ASN A 370 -28.93 6.27 -2.51
N PHE A 371 -27.95 5.37 -2.47
CA PHE A 371 -27.00 5.29 -1.35
C PHE A 371 -26.17 6.56 -1.18
N LEU A 372 -25.69 7.14 -2.28
CA LEU A 372 -24.94 8.40 -2.28
C LEU A 372 -25.81 9.62 -1.96
N SER A 373 -27.13 9.55 -2.19
CA SER A 373 -28.05 10.64 -1.86
C SER A 373 -28.17 10.92 -0.35
N GLN A 374 -27.71 9.98 0.47
CA GLN A 374 -27.67 10.10 1.92
C GLN A 374 -26.40 10.80 2.42
N ALA A 375 -25.56 11.32 1.51
CA ALA A 375 -24.34 12.04 1.88
C ALA A 375 -24.63 13.31 2.69
N SER A 376 -23.83 13.54 3.72
CA SER A 376 -23.85 14.76 4.53
C SER A 376 -22.43 15.26 4.81
N ALA A 377 -22.30 16.38 5.53
CA ALA A 377 -20.98 16.86 5.95
C ALA A 377 -20.30 15.91 6.95
N GLU A 378 -21.10 15.21 7.77
CA GLU A 378 -20.66 14.23 8.77
C GLU A 378 -20.43 12.84 8.16
N GLU A 379 -21.17 12.50 7.11
CA GLU A 379 -21.01 11.27 6.33
C GLU A 379 -20.70 11.56 4.85
N PRO A 380 -19.48 12.05 4.53
CA PRO A 380 -19.11 12.32 3.15
C PRO A 380 -19.14 11.06 2.28
N ALA A 381 -19.54 11.24 1.03
CA ALA A 381 -19.69 10.16 0.08
C ALA A 381 -18.74 10.31 -1.11
N LEU A 382 -18.33 9.16 -1.65
CA LEU A 382 -17.50 9.06 -2.84
C LEU A 382 -18.13 8.08 -3.82
N HIS A 383 -18.34 8.53 -5.05
CA HIS A 383 -18.52 7.67 -6.20
C HIS A 383 -17.18 7.45 -6.88
N PHE A 384 -16.80 6.20 -7.12
CA PHE A 384 -15.68 5.80 -7.96
C PHE A 384 -16.19 4.86 -9.04
N GLY A 385 -16.33 5.35 -10.27
CA GLY A 385 -17.01 4.60 -11.32
C GLY A 385 -16.26 4.55 -12.64
N PHE A 386 -16.57 3.51 -13.41
CA PHE A 386 -15.89 3.22 -14.68
C PHE A 386 -16.75 3.43 -15.93
N TYR A 387 -18.08 3.44 -15.77
CA TYR A 387 -19.02 3.39 -16.89
C TYR A 387 -19.47 4.76 -17.38
N GLU A 388 -19.88 5.65 -16.47
CA GLU A 388 -20.53 6.92 -16.82
C GLU A 388 -19.84 8.12 -16.18
N THR A 389 -19.83 9.24 -16.91
CA THR A 389 -19.27 10.50 -16.41
C THR A 389 -20.17 11.13 -15.33
N PRO A 390 -19.63 11.98 -14.45
CA PRO A 390 -20.43 12.66 -13.42
C PRO A 390 -21.66 13.38 -13.98
N SER A 391 -21.52 14.08 -15.11
CA SER A 391 -22.64 14.79 -15.74
C SER A 391 -23.77 13.87 -16.20
N ARG A 392 -23.44 12.65 -16.65
CA ARG A 392 -24.43 11.64 -17.04
C ARG A 392 -25.13 11.05 -15.83
N LEU A 393 -24.37 10.77 -14.76
CA LEU A 393 -24.90 10.28 -13.49
C LEU A 393 -25.84 11.31 -12.84
N LEU A 394 -25.48 12.60 -12.84
CA LEU A 394 -26.35 13.68 -12.36
C LEU A 394 -27.65 13.78 -13.16
N LYS A 395 -27.58 13.67 -14.49
CA LYS A 395 -28.79 13.63 -15.33
C LYS A 395 -29.67 12.42 -14.98
N LYS A 396 -29.07 11.25 -14.76
CA LYS A 396 -29.77 10.03 -14.35
C LYS A 396 -30.41 10.18 -12.96
N ALA A 397 -29.67 10.71 -11.99
CA ALA A 397 -30.16 10.96 -10.64
C ALA A 397 -31.40 11.89 -10.66
N ARG A 398 -31.34 13.00 -11.41
CA ARG A 398 -32.51 13.89 -11.58
C ARG A 398 -33.71 13.19 -12.19
N ALA A 399 -33.51 12.35 -13.21
CA ALA A 399 -34.59 11.57 -13.81
C ALA A 399 -35.21 10.55 -12.84
N LEU A 400 -34.45 10.12 -11.83
CA LEU A 400 -34.89 9.25 -10.75
C LEU A 400 -35.50 10.03 -9.56
N GLY A 401 -35.52 11.36 -9.58
CA GLY A 401 -35.98 12.16 -8.44
C GLY A 401 -34.98 12.19 -7.26
N VAL A 402 -33.70 11.93 -7.53
CA VAL A 402 -32.61 11.95 -6.54
C VAL A 402 -31.76 13.20 -6.76
N ASP A 403 -31.65 14.05 -5.74
CA ASP A 403 -30.81 15.24 -5.79
C ASP A 403 -29.39 14.94 -5.26
N LEU A 404 -28.44 14.81 -6.19
CA LEU A 404 -27.02 14.70 -5.89
C LEU A 404 -26.26 16.01 -6.11
N GLU A 405 -26.86 16.99 -6.81
CA GLU A 405 -26.18 18.25 -7.11
C GLU A 405 -25.96 19.07 -5.85
N THR A 406 -26.91 19.06 -4.92
CA THR A 406 -26.77 19.74 -3.63
C THR A 406 -25.60 19.17 -2.82
N ALA A 407 -25.51 17.82 -2.71
CA ALA A 407 -24.41 17.16 -2.02
C ALA A 407 -23.06 17.47 -2.67
N MET A 408 -22.98 17.48 -4.01
CA MET A 408 -21.75 17.84 -4.72
C MET A 408 -21.33 19.30 -4.48
N LYS A 409 -22.28 20.25 -4.52
CA LYS A 409 -22.00 21.68 -4.28
C LYS A 409 -21.53 21.95 -2.85
N SER A 410 -22.08 21.22 -1.88
CA SER A 410 -21.68 21.33 -0.48
C SER A 410 -20.32 20.66 -0.16
N GLY A 411 -19.78 19.87 -1.09
CA GLY A 411 -18.57 19.07 -0.87
C GLY A 411 -18.83 17.72 -0.17
N ALA A 412 -20.07 17.44 0.25
CA ALA A 412 -20.46 16.17 0.87
C ALA A 412 -20.37 14.97 -0.09
N LEU A 413 -20.39 15.19 -1.41
CA LEU A 413 -20.26 14.13 -2.42
C LEU A 413 -19.18 14.47 -3.46
N GLU A 414 -18.29 13.51 -3.73
CA GLU A 414 -17.43 13.53 -4.92
C GLU A 414 -17.82 12.42 -5.89
N MET A 415 -17.69 12.71 -7.19
CA MET A 415 -17.73 11.69 -8.23
C MET A 415 -16.42 11.65 -9.01
N ILE A 416 -15.68 10.57 -8.82
CA ILE A 416 -14.52 10.20 -9.62
C ILE A 416 -14.98 9.28 -10.74
N TRP A 417 -14.58 9.61 -11.97
CA TRP A 417 -14.79 8.78 -13.14
C TRP A 417 -13.45 8.41 -13.76
N SER A 418 -13.21 7.10 -13.89
CA SER A 418 -12.06 6.55 -14.56
C SER A 418 -12.51 5.79 -15.81
N PRO A 419 -12.23 6.27 -17.03
CA PRO A 419 -12.61 5.52 -18.23
C PRO A 419 -11.93 4.14 -18.24
N MET A 420 -12.62 3.13 -18.79
CA MET A 420 -12.10 1.76 -18.95
C MET A 420 -11.08 1.62 -20.09
N THR A 421 -10.12 2.55 -20.16
CA THR A 421 -9.00 2.57 -21.10
C THR A 421 -7.79 1.82 -20.53
N GLU A 422 -6.59 2.15 -21.02
CA GLU A 422 -5.35 1.66 -20.43
C GLU A 422 -5.19 2.21 -19.00
N ASN A 423 -5.15 1.30 -18.03
CA ASN A 423 -5.02 1.58 -16.61
C ASN A 423 -4.18 0.49 -15.94
N LEU A 424 -3.68 0.80 -14.75
CA LEU A 424 -2.95 -0.13 -13.89
C LEU A 424 -3.79 -0.44 -12.65
N LEU A 425 -3.84 -1.72 -12.26
CA LEU A 425 -4.64 -2.18 -11.12
C LEU A 425 -4.28 -1.44 -9.83
N ASP A 426 -3.00 -1.45 -9.47
CA ASP A 426 -2.51 -0.83 -8.23
C ASP A 426 -2.65 0.71 -8.27
N LYS A 427 -2.56 1.34 -9.45
CA LYS A 427 -2.85 2.78 -9.62
C LYS A 427 -4.29 3.12 -9.24
N LEU A 428 -5.26 2.35 -9.73
CA LEU A 428 -6.67 2.55 -9.40
C LEU A 428 -6.93 2.33 -7.91
N GLY A 429 -6.31 1.29 -7.32
CA GLY A 429 -6.41 1.00 -5.89
C GLY A 429 -5.87 2.14 -5.01
N HIS A 430 -4.67 2.64 -5.32
CA HIS A 430 -4.08 3.79 -4.61
C HIS A 430 -4.91 5.05 -4.79
N TRP A 431 -5.39 5.35 -6.00
CA TRP A 431 -6.22 6.51 -6.26
C TRP A 431 -7.52 6.49 -5.44
N LEU A 432 -8.19 5.34 -5.39
CA LEU A 432 -9.39 5.16 -4.57
C LEU A 432 -9.09 5.37 -3.07
N LEU A 433 -8.05 4.71 -2.54
CA LEU A 433 -7.71 4.83 -1.12
C LEU A 433 -7.28 6.24 -0.73
N ASP A 434 -6.55 6.94 -1.59
CA ASP A 434 -6.14 8.33 -1.34
C ASP A 434 -7.32 9.30 -1.39
N ALA A 435 -8.29 9.08 -2.30
CA ALA A 435 -9.54 9.84 -2.34
C ALA A 435 -10.37 9.62 -1.06
N ILE A 436 -10.45 8.37 -0.57
CA ILE A 436 -11.12 8.04 0.70
C ILE A 436 -10.46 8.77 1.87
N ARG A 437 -9.13 8.66 2.00
CA ARG A 437 -8.37 9.22 3.12
C ARG A 437 -8.42 10.75 3.15
N SER A 438 -8.19 11.40 2.01
CA SER A 438 -8.12 12.86 1.92
C SER A 438 -9.43 13.56 2.25
N ARG A 439 -10.57 12.86 2.07
CA ARG A 439 -11.92 13.42 2.27
C ARG A 439 -12.63 12.89 3.49
N GLY A 440 -12.06 11.93 4.21
CA GLY A 440 -12.72 11.28 5.34
C GLY A 440 -14.03 10.60 4.93
N VAL A 441 -14.07 9.97 3.76
CA VAL A 441 -15.27 9.33 3.19
C VAL A 441 -15.86 8.32 4.17
N LYS A 442 -17.19 8.28 4.27
CA LYS A 442 -17.96 7.29 5.05
C LYS A 442 -18.86 6.40 4.18
N ARG A 443 -19.29 6.91 3.03
CA ARG A 443 -20.12 6.18 2.05
C ARG A 443 -19.40 6.05 0.73
N LEU A 444 -19.11 4.83 0.30
CA LEU A 444 -18.42 4.57 -0.97
C LEU A 444 -19.31 3.81 -1.94
N LEU A 445 -19.43 4.32 -3.17
CA LEU A 445 -19.95 3.56 -4.30
C LEU A 445 -18.81 3.24 -5.27
N ILE A 446 -18.48 1.97 -5.44
CA ILE A 446 -17.62 1.48 -6.52
C ILE A 446 -18.51 1.01 -7.67
N ASP A 447 -18.73 1.86 -8.68
CA ASP A 447 -19.59 1.52 -9.82
C ASP A 447 -18.79 0.82 -10.93
N GLY A 448 -18.71 -0.50 -10.83
CA GLY A 448 -18.11 -1.42 -11.79
C GLY A 448 -16.79 -2.01 -11.35
N LEU A 449 -16.80 -3.03 -10.48
CA LEU A 449 -15.59 -3.76 -10.10
C LEU A 449 -14.88 -4.41 -11.30
N GLY A 450 -15.60 -4.69 -12.40
CA GLY A 450 -15.02 -5.14 -13.66
C GLY A 450 -14.00 -4.16 -14.25
N GLY A 451 -14.02 -2.88 -13.86
CA GLY A 451 -12.98 -1.91 -14.23
C GLY A 451 -11.61 -2.27 -13.67
N PHE A 452 -11.54 -2.77 -12.43
CA PHE A 452 -10.30 -3.29 -11.83
C PHE A 452 -9.86 -4.58 -12.52
N GLU A 453 -10.79 -5.50 -12.80
CA GLU A 453 -10.50 -6.74 -13.54
C GLU A 453 -9.84 -6.42 -14.89
N ARG A 454 -10.33 -5.42 -15.62
CA ARG A 454 -9.80 -5.01 -16.93
C ARG A 454 -8.46 -4.27 -16.85
N ALA A 455 -8.14 -3.66 -15.71
CA ALA A 455 -6.84 -3.04 -15.43
C ALA A 455 -5.78 -4.06 -14.96
N ALA A 456 -6.20 -5.26 -14.54
CA ALA A 456 -5.30 -6.31 -14.08
C ALA A 456 -4.53 -6.94 -15.26
N VAL A 457 -3.21 -6.75 -15.25
CA VAL A 457 -2.28 -7.44 -16.15
C VAL A 457 -2.18 -8.93 -15.80
N HIS A 458 -2.32 -9.26 -14.52
CA HIS A 458 -2.34 -10.63 -14.00
C HIS A 458 -3.64 -10.86 -13.20
N PRO A 459 -4.71 -11.38 -13.83
CA PRO A 459 -6.00 -11.58 -13.18
C PRO A 459 -5.97 -12.48 -11.94
N SER A 460 -4.98 -13.37 -11.83
CA SER A 460 -4.80 -14.22 -10.65
C SER A 460 -4.56 -13.44 -9.36
N ARG A 461 -4.09 -12.18 -9.43
CA ARG A 461 -3.91 -11.30 -8.26
C ARG A 461 -5.20 -10.69 -7.72
N LEU A 462 -6.31 -10.78 -8.44
CA LEU A 462 -7.53 -10.04 -8.11
C LEU A 462 -8.09 -10.43 -6.74
N VAL A 463 -7.91 -11.68 -6.33
CA VAL A 463 -8.40 -12.18 -5.04
C VAL A 463 -7.64 -11.50 -3.89
N GLU A 464 -6.31 -11.55 -3.90
CA GLU A 464 -5.48 -10.90 -2.88
C GLU A 464 -5.60 -9.38 -2.93
N PHE A 465 -5.69 -8.80 -4.13
CA PHE A 465 -5.91 -7.37 -4.31
C PHE A 465 -7.23 -6.91 -3.70
N PHE A 466 -8.35 -7.58 -4.01
CA PHE A 466 -9.64 -7.22 -3.44
C PHE A 466 -9.68 -7.48 -1.94
N ALA A 467 -9.05 -8.55 -1.44
CA ALA A 467 -8.94 -8.79 -0.01
C ALA A 467 -8.22 -7.63 0.70
N ALA A 468 -7.09 -7.18 0.17
CA ALA A 468 -6.34 -6.05 0.70
C ALA A 468 -7.17 -4.75 0.63
N LEU A 469 -7.77 -4.48 -0.53
CA LEU A 469 -8.56 -3.27 -0.76
C LEU A 469 -9.79 -3.20 0.16
N THR A 470 -10.58 -4.27 0.27
CA THR A 470 -11.77 -4.28 1.12
C THR A 470 -11.39 -4.21 2.59
N ASN A 471 -10.33 -4.89 3.04
CA ASN A 471 -9.84 -4.77 4.41
C ASN A 471 -9.45 -3.33 4.76
N GLU A 472 -8.76 -2.63 3.87
CA GLU A 472 -8.37 -1.24 4.09
C GLU A 472 -9.56 -0.29 4.09
N ILE A 473 -10.52 -0.48 3.18
CA ILE A 473 -11.78 0.29 3.16
C ILE A 473 -12.52 0.11 4.49
N ARG A 474 -12.60 -1.12 5.02
CA ARG A 474 -13.23 -1.41 6.32
C ARG A 474 -12.45 -0.80 7.49
N ALA A 475 -11.12 -0.90 7.48
CA ALA A 475 -10.25 -0.30 8.49
C ALA A 475 -10.36 1.24 8.55
N LEU A 476 -10.68 1.88 7.43
CA LEU A 476 -10.96 3.31 7.35
C LEU A 476 -12.38 3.69 7.81
N GLY A 477 -13.19 2.70 8.20
CA GLY A 477 -14.56 2.89 8.68
C GLY A 477 -15.53 3.30 7.56
N VAL A 478 -15.34 2.77 6.35
CA VAL A 478 -16.13 3.14 5.16
C VAL A 478 -17.13 2.04 4.84
N THR A 479 -18.40 2.42 4.74
CA THR A 479 -19.47 1.52 4.29
C THR A 479 -19.60 1.61 2.77
N SER A 480 -19.49 0.47 2.09
CA SER A 480 -19.29 0.44 0.64
C SER A 480 -20.36 -0.37 -0.08
N LEU A 481 -20.87 0.19 -1.18
CA LEU A 481 -21.63 -0.53 -2.19
C LEU A 481 -20.76 -0.67 -3.43
N ALA A 482 -20.56 -1.89 -3.90
CA ALA A 482 -19.83 -2.16 -5.13
C ALA A 482 -20.75 -2.81 -6.16
N THR A 483 -20.59 -2.49 -7.45
CA THR A 483 -21.39 -3.10 -8.50
C THR A 483 -20.58 -4.06 -9.37
N TRP A 484 -21.19 -5.17 -9.79
CA TRP A 484 -20.60 -6.10 -10.76
C TRP A 484 -21.61 -6.45 -11.84
N GLU A 485 -21.19 -6.34 -13.10
CA GLU A 485 -22.05 -6.68 -14.23
C GLU A 485 -21.92 -8.15 -14.61
N LEU A 486 -23.04 -8.87 -14.63
CA LEU A 486 -23.09 -10.21 -15.21
C LEU A 486 -23.12 -10.08 -16.73
N ARG A 487 -22.33 -10.91 -17.42
CA ARG A 487 -22.28 -10.95 -18.89
C ARG A 487 -23.57 -11.51 -19.47
N ASP A 488 -24.16 -12.50 -18.80
CA ASP A 488 -25.37 -13.19 -19.27
C ASP A 488 -26.63 -12.56 -18.66
N LEU A 489 -27.60 -12.23 -19.52
CA LEU A 489 -28.92 -11.74 -19.11
C LEU A 489 -29.76 -12.87 -18.47
N PHE A 490 -29.63 -14.08 -19.00
CA PHE A 490 -30.39 -15.28 -18.61
C PHE A 490 -29.44 -16.47 -18.53
N GLY A 491 -29.69 -17.38 -17.60
CA GLY A 491 -28.90 -18.61 -17.50
C GLY A 491 -29.00 -19.27 -16.14
N PRO A 492 -28.86 -20.61 -16.08
CA PRO A 492 -28.98 -21.38 -14.85
C PRO A 492 -27.78 -21.20 -13.92
N THR A 493 -26.65 -20.72 -14.43
CA THR A 493 -25.40 -20.55 -13.69
C THR A 493 -25.09 -19.08 -13.49
N VAL A 494 -24.78 -18.71 -12.25
CA VAL A 494 -24.18 -17.42 -11.91
C VAL A 494 -22.68 -17.66 -11.83
N THR A 495 -21.96 -17.32 -12.90
CA THR A 495 -20.52 -17.59 -13.05
C THR A 495 -19.62 -16.47 -12.50
N ALA A 496 -20.21 -15.34 -12.11
CA ALA A 496 -19.48 -14.19 -11.59
C ALA A 496 -20.23 -13.50 -10.44
N PRO A 497 -19.52 -12.93 -9.45
CA PRO A 497 -18.08 -13.08 -9.26
C PRO A 497 -17.71 -14.51 -8.83
N GLY A 498 -16.43 -14.88 -8.96
CA GLY A 498 -15.95 -16.18 -8.50
C GLY A 498 -16.25 -16.43 -7.01
N SER A 499 -16.33 -17.69 -6.59
CA SER A 499 -16.62 -18.08 -5.19
C SER A 499 -15.65 -17.43 -4.20
N GLU A 500 -14.37 -17.31 -4.58
CA GLU A 500 -13.33 -16.68 -3.77
C GLU A 500 -13.62 -15.20 -3.52
N ILE A 501 -13.98 -14.42 -4.56
CA ILE A 501 -14.34 -13.00 -4.40
C ILE A 501 -15.63 -12.85 -3.58
N SER A 502 -16.62 -13.72 -3.80
CA SER A 502 -17.88 -13.73 -3.03
C SER A 502 -17.66 -14.00 -1.53
N SER A 503 -16.61 -14.76 -1.19
CA SER A 503 -16.27 -15.07 0.20
C SER A 503 -15.70 -13.85 0.94
N LEU A 504 -14.94 -13.00 0.24
CA LEU A 504 -14.32 -11.78 0.78
C LEU A 504 -15.35 -10.71 1.17
N LEU A 505 -16.46 -10.66 0.42
CA LEU A 505 -17.50 -9.64 0.58
C LEU A 505 -18.43 -9.97 1.74
N ASP A 506 -18.97 -8.94 2.40
CA ASP A 506 -19.84 -9.11 3.56
C ASP A 506 -21.27 -9.44 3.12
N ASN A 507 -21.80 -8.65 2.17
CA ASN A 507 -23.19 -8.77 1.74
C ASN A 507 -23.27 -8.97 0.23
N LEU A 508 -24.16 -9.84 -0.23
CA LEU A 508 -24.38 -10.15 -1.64
C LEU A 508 -25.84 -9.91 -2.02
N VAL A 509 -26.05 -9.04 -2.99
CA VAL A 509 -27.36 -8.66 -3.50
C VAL A 509 -27.40 -8.88 -5.01
N MET A 510 -28.33 -9.71 -5.46
CA MET A 510 -28.49 -10.03 -6.87
C MET A 510 -29.69 -9.29 -7.45
N LEU A 511 -29.46 -8.60 -8.56
CA LEU A 511 -30.49 -8.00 -9.40
C LEU A 511 -30.66 -8.81 -10.68
N ARG A 512 -31.90 -9.11 -11.08
CA ARG A 512 -32.19 -9.80 -12.35
C ARG A 512 -33.34 -9.17 -13.12
N HIS A 513 -33.37 -9.48 -14.42
CA HIS A 513 -34.59 -9.47 -15.20
C HIS A 513 -35.20 -10.86 -15.14
N VAL A 514 -36.49 -10.94 -14.84
CA VAL A 514 -37.27 -12.17 -14.86
C VAL A 514 -38.37 -11.99 -15.89
N GLU A 515 -38.43 -12.89 -16.87
CA GLU A 515 -39.55 -12.95 -17.80
C GLU A 515 -40.68 -13.76 -17.16
N LEU A 516 -41.86 -13.15 -17.04
CA LEU A 516 -43.06 -13.78 -16.50
C LEU A 516 -44.30 -13.26 -17.23
N GLY A 517 -45.06 -14.17 -17.85
CA GLY A 517 -46.26 -13.81 -18.62
C GLY A 517 -45.98 -12.81 -19.74
N SER A 518 -44.88 -13.00 -20.48
CA SER A 518 -44.41 -12.08 -21.54
C SER A 518 -44.13 -10.65 -21.07
N ARG A 519 -43.82 -10.46 -19.78
CA ARG A 519 -43.38 -9.18 -19.21
C ARG A 519 -42.03 -9.34 -18.53
N TYR A 520 -41.17 -8.34 -18.70
CA TYR A 520 -39.92 -8.25 -17.94
C TYR A 520 -40.17 -7.57 -16.61
N LYS A 521 -39.97 -8.31 -15.52
CA LYS A 521 -39.93 -7.80 -14.15
C LYS A 521 -38.48 -7.65 -13.72
N ARG A 522 -38.15 -6.57 -13.02
CA ARG A 522 -36.86 -6.44 -12.34
C ARG A 522 -37.01 -7.00 -10.94
N THR A 523 -36.06 -7.80 -10.50
CA THR A 523 -36.09 -8.41 -9.17
C THR A 523 -34.81 -8.14 -8.40
N ILE A 524 -34.95 -8.13 -7.08
CA ILE A 524 -33.86 -8.05 -6.10
C ILE A 524 -33.95 -9.26 -5.16
N SER A 525 -32.79 -9.82 -4.83
CA SER A 525 -32.67 -10.90 -3.86
C SER A 525 -31.40 -10.71 -3.05
N VAL A 526 -31.52 -10.85 -1.73
CA VAL A 526 -30.36 -10.88 -0.83
C VAL A 526 -29.92 -12.33 -0.73
N LEU A 527 -28.65 -12.59 -1.04
CA LEU A 527 -28.08 -13.95 -1.02
C LEU A 527 -27.21 -14.19 0.20
N LYS A 528 -26.71 -13.11 0.81
CA LYS A 528 -25.81 -13.15 1.96
C LYS A 528 -25.85 -11.81 2.67
N VAL A 529 -25.97 -11.85 3.98
CA VAL A 529 -25.58 -10.75 4.89
C VAL A 529 -24.71 -11.39 5.96
N ARG A 530 -23.48 -10.91 6.14
CA ARG A 530 -22.57 -11.51 7.13
C ARG A 530 -23.08 -11.20 8.54
N ASP A 531 -23.04 -12.21 9.39
CA ASP A 531 -23.39 -12.13 10.83
C ASP A 531 -24.82 -11.68 11.16
N ARG A 532 -25.75 -11.65 10.18
CA ARG A 532 -27.14 -11.25 10.39
C ARG A 532 -28.13 -12.04 9.55
N GLU A 533 -29.38 -12.08 10.01
CA GLU A 533 -30.52 -12.57 9.22
C GLU A 533 -30.90 -11.56 8.15
N TYR A 534 -31.47 -12.05 7.05
CA TYR A 534 -31.93 -11.27 5.91
C TYR A 534 -33.18 -11.91 5.32
N GLU A 535 -33.93 -11.15 4.53
CA GLU A 535 -35.15 -11.61 3.88
C GLU A 535 -34.81 -12.61 2.75
N PRO A 536 -35.14 -13.91 2.87
CA PRO A 536 -34.75 -14.93 1.90
C PRO A 536 -35.78 -15.05 0.76
N VAL A 537 -36.41 -13.93 0.38
CA VAL A 537 -37.47 -13.86 -0.63
C VAL A 537 -37.03 -12.98 -1.80
N ILE A 538 -37.47 -13.33 -3.01
CA ILE A 538 -37.24 -12.51 -4.21
C ILE A 538 -38.31 -11.43 -4.24
N HIS A 539 -37.90 -10.17 -4.40
CA HIS A 539 -38.82 -9.04 -4.49
C HIS A 539 -38.76 -8.35 -5.85
N GLU A 540 -39.87 -7.74 -6.25
CA GLU A 540 -39.93 -6.89 -7.44
C GLU A 540 -39.36 -5.49 -7.15
N LEU A 541 -38.58 -4.97 -8.10
CA LEU A 541 -38.05 -3.62 -8.09
C LEU A 541 -38.88 -2.71 -9.00
N GLY A 542 -39.21 -1.53 -8.47
CA GLY A 542 -39.88 -0.46 -9.17
C GLY A 542 -39.04 0.82 -9.21
N PHE A 543 -39.62 1.84 -9.83
CA PHE A 543 -39.17 3.22 -9.74
C PHE A 543 -40.27 4.04 -9.06
N GLY A 544 -39.92 4.69 -7.96
CA GLY A 544 -40.77 5.64 -7.24
C GLY A 544 -40.32 7.09 -7.44
N SER A 545 -40.86 8.00 -6.64
CA SER A 545 -40.53 9.43 -6.67
C SER A 545 -39.12 9.77 -6.16
N LYS A 546 -38.46 8.83 -5.48
CA LYS A 546 -37.10 8.94 -4.91
C LYS A 546 -36.17 7.83 -5.43
N GLY A 547 -36.31 7.49 -6.71
CA GLY A 547 -35.47 6.51 -7.39
C GLY A 547 -35.98 5.09 -7.28
N LEU A 548 -35.07 4.14 -7.14
CA LEU A 548 -35.42 2.73 -7.05
C LEU A 548 -36.20 2.45 -5.74
N ASN A 549 -37.18 1.57 -5.78
CA ASN A 549 -37.86 1.07 -4.58
C ASN A 549 -38.16 -0.43 -4.68
N VAL A 550 -38.17 -1.10 -3.54
CA VAL A 550 -38.69 -2.47 -3.42
C VAL A 550 -40.21 -2.40 -3.32
N VAL A 551 -40.91 -3.13 -4.19
CA VAL A 551 -42.36 -3.01 -4.36
C VAL A 551 -43.09 -4.07 -3.53
N SER A 552 -42.94 -5.34 -3.90
CA SER A 552 -43.62 -6.48 -3.29
C SER A 552 -42.77 -7.73 -3.41
N ALA A 553 -43.09 -8.77 -2.64
CA ALA A 553 -42.58 -10.11 -2.93
C ALA A 553 -43.01 -10.52 -4.34
N LEU A 554 -42.12 -11.21 -5.06
CA LEU A 554 -42.44 -11.82 -6.34
C LEU A 554 -43.46 -12.94 -6.11
N GLU A 555 -44.41 -13.06 -7.03
CA GLU A 555 -45.37 -14.16 -7.00
C GLU A 555 -44.67 -15.54 -7.04
N PRO A 556 -45.27 -16.61 -6.49
CA PRO A 556 -44.66 -17.93 -6.48
C PRO A 556 -44.37 -18.43 -7.90
N VAL A 557 -43.08 -18.55 -8.21
CA VAL A 557 -42.58 -19.02 -9.50
C VAL A 557 -41.41 -19.97 -9.31
N THR A 558 -41.23 -20.90 -10.25
CA THR A 558 -40.01 -21.71 -10.34
C THR A 558 -39.05 -21.09 -11.35
N GLY A 559 -37.75 -21.16 -11.09
CA GLY A 559 -36.72 -20.70 -12.03
C GLY A 559 -36.44 -19.20 -12.05
N ALA A 560 -37.02 -18.38 -11.17
CA ALA A 560 -36.76 -16.93 -11.13
C ALA A 560 -35.26 -16.58 -11.02
N THR A 561 -34.49 -17.40 -10.30
CA THR A 561 -33.03 -17.23 -10.18
C THR A 561 -32.28 -17.49 -11.48
N THR A 562 -32.91 -18.01 -12.53
CA THR A 562 -32.32 -18.23 -13.88
C THR A 562 -32.67 -17.09 -14.85
N GLY A 563 -33.63 -16.23 -14.49
CA GLY A 563 -34.19 -15.18 -15.33
C GLY A 563 -35.36 -15.63 -16.21
N VAL A 564 -35.62 -16.94 -16.32
CA VAL A 564 -36.81 -17.51 -16.96
C VAL A 564 -37.65 -18.17 -15.89
N ALA A 565 -38.81 -17.60 -15.59
CA ALA A 565 -39.69 -18.07 -14.54
C ALA A 565 -40.94 -18.76 -15.10
N THR A 566 -41.35 -19.85 -14.48
CA THR A 566 -42.65 -20.49 -14.75
C THR A 566 -43.56 -20.29 -13.56
N ALA A 567 -44.80 -19.86 -13.80
CA ALA A 567 -45.80 -19.72 -12.74
C ALA A 567 -46.03 -21.08 -12.06
N VAL A 568 -46.05 -21.10 -10.73
CA VAL A 568 -46.52 -22.26 -9.98
C VAL A 568 -48.05 -22.25 -10.10
N GLY A 569 -48.62 -23.22 -10.81
CA GLY A 569 -50.07 -23.39 -10.86
C GLY A 569 -50.66 -23.60 -9.45
N PRO A 570 -51.96 -23.36 -9.24
CA PRO A 570 -52.58 -23.62 -7.94
C PRO A 570 -52.30 -25.06 -7.53
N GLU A 571 -51.88 -25.28 -6.27
CA GLU A 571 -51.72 -26.63 -5.73
C GLU A 571 -53.02 -27.41 -5.99
N PRO A 572 -52.97 -28.62 -6.58
CA PRO A 572 -54.17 -29.42 -6.71
C PRO A 572 -54.68 -29.69 -5.29
N HIS A 573 -55.86 -29.15 -4.97
CA HIS A 573 -56.55 -29.42 -3.72
C HIS A 573 -56.65 -30.94 -3.53
N ALA A 574 -55.96 -31.46 -2.51
CA ALA A 574 -55.99 -32.87 -2.11
C ALA A 574 -57.28 -33.21 -1.37
#